data_AF-A0A372E1W2-F1
#
_entry.id   AF-A0A372E1W2-F1
#
_cell.length_a   1.000
_cell.length_b   1.000
_cell.length_c   1.000
_cell.angle_alpha   90.00
_cell.angle_beta   90.00
_cell.angle_gamma   90.00
#
_symmetry.space_group_name_H-M   'P 1'
#
loop_
_entity.id
_entity.type
_entity.pdbx_description
1 polymer ?
#
loop_
_entity_poly.entity_id
_entity_poly.type
_entity_poly.pdbx_seq_one_letter_code
_entity_poly.pdbx_strand_id
1 'polypeptide(L)'
;MAAVQPVSTSSTANASPKRNSLGLRIWHWLNSGLVLFQLMTILFMFVIVKVKTLAPEFSQVLAEKGVNLPAAELRGLTRIVSHRIWDWHIWTGIIISCLLAFRVIVSFRQRGSQRTAAKLAAIRAREARGEAGASRARWVRYSYRAFYIILAVMVVTGLVLVFEDYLEPIKEVAETIHEYTMYAVIAFVVAHIVGVFRSEVTDEPGVVSAMINGGEPAEGV
;
A
#
# COMPACT_ATOMS: atom_id res chain seq x y z
N MET A 1 7.47 24.55 63.40
CA MET A 1 8.02 23.78 62.27
C MET A 1 6.86 23.40 61.36
N ALA A 2 6.65 24.14 60.26
CA ALA A 2 5.57 23.87 59.32
C ALA A 2 6.08 22.93 58.22
N ALA A 3 5.33 21.85 57.97
CA ALA A 3 5.67 20.85 56.97
C ALA A 3 5.56 21.43 55.54
N VAL A 4 6.65 21.35 54.79
CA VAL A 4 6.70 21.69 53.36
C VAL A 4 6.04 20.54 52.60
N GLN A 5 4.90 20.80 51.97
CA GLN A 5 4.29 19.89 51.00
C GLN A 5 5.02 20.01 49.66
N PRO A 6 5.42 18.91 49.00
CA PRO A 6 5.96 18.98 47.66
C PRO A 6 4.83 19.27 46.66
N VAL A 7 4.89 20.43 46.01
CA VAL A 7 4.04 20.74 44.86
C VAL A 7 4.38 19.75 43.75
N SER A 8 3.48 18.79 43.53
CA SER A 8 3.53 17.89 42.40
C SER A 8 3.07 18.66 41.15
N THR A 9 3.99 19.28 40.42
CA THR A 9 3.72 19.79 39.09
C THR A 9 3.70 18.61 38.11
N SER A 10 2.56 17.95 37.99
CA SER A 10 2.23 17.12 36.83
C SER A 10 2.05 18.03 35.61
N SER A 11 3.18 18.47 35.04
CA SER A 11 3.23 19.06 33.71
C SER A 11 2.86 17.96 32.71
N THR A 12 1.57 17.85 32.41
CA THR A 12 1.13 17.23 31.16
C THR A 12 1.56 18.19 30.05
N ALA A 13 2.83 18.08 29.67
CA ALA A 13 3.34 18.73 28.48
C ALA A 13 2.46 18.29 27.31
N ASN A 14 1.62 19.21 26.83
CA ASN A 14 0.89 19.05 25.58
C ASN A 14 1.94 18.89 24.49
N ALA A 15 2.31 17.65 24.18
CA ALA A 15 3.23 17.35 23.12
C ALA A 15 2.64 17.90 21.83
N SER A 16 3.29 18.93 21.27
CA SER A 16 2.91 19.57 20.02
C SER A 16 2.63 18.50 18.95
N PRO A 17 1.58 18.68 18.12
CA PRO A 17 1.20 17.69 17.14
C PRO A 17 2.37 17.39 16.19
N LYS A 18 2.79 16.13 16.18
CA LYS A 18 3.86 15.64 15.29
C LYS A 18 3.50 15.88 13.83
N ARG A 19 4.51 16.18 13.00
CA ARG A 19 4.38 16.41 11.55
C ARG A 19 3.55 15.33 10.85
N ASN A 20 3.72 14.07 11.23
CA ASN A 20 2.91 12.94 10.78
C ASN A 20 2.12 12.30 11.94
N SER A 21 0.78 12.35 11.86
CA SER A 21 -0.08 11.74 12.88
C SER A 21 0.11 10.22 12.95
N LEU A 22 -0.12 9.64 14.13
CA LEU A 22 -0.01 8.19 14.33
C LEU A 22 -0.96 7.42 13.41
N GLY A 23 -2.22 7.86 13.31
CA GLY A 23 -3.22 7.23 12.45
C GLY A 23 -2.83 7.25 10.97
N LEU A 24 -2.22 8.34 10.48
CA LEU A 24 -1.73 8.42 9.09
C LEU A 24 -0.61 7.41 8.83
N ARG A 25 0.34 7.27 9.77
CA ARG A 25 1.48 6.36 9.65
C ARG A 25 1.03 4.91 9.65
N ILE A 26 0.20 4.51 10.62
CA ILE A 26 -0.38 3.17 10.68
C ILE A 26 -1.14 2.86 9.40
N TRP A 27 -1.98 3.81 8.94
CA TRP A 27 -2.73 3.65 7.71
C TRP A 27 -1.83 3.42 6.49
N HIS A 28 -0.79 4.24 6.35
CA HIS A 28 0.18 4.12 5.26
C HIS A 28 0.86 2.75 5.27
N TRP A 29 1.50 2.37 6.38
CA TRP A 29 2.27 1.13 6.45
C TRP A 29 1.40 -0.12 6.33
N LEU A 30 0.17 -0.09 6.87
CA LEU A 30 -0.80 -1.17 6.67
C LEU A 30 -1.15 -1.34 5.19
N ASN A 31 -1.50 -0.25 4.50
CA ASN A 31 -1.84 -0.32 3.07
C ASN A 31 -0.63 -0.74 2.23
N SER A 32 0.54 -0.16 2.49
CA SER A 32 1.78 -0.51 1.79
C SER A 32 2.13 -1.99 1.99
N GLY A 33 2.01 -2.51 3.21
CA GLY A 33 2.23 -3.93 3.50
C GLY A 33 1.28 -4.85 2.75
N LEU A 34 -0.02 -4.52 2.73
CA LEU A 34 -1.03 -5.31 2.01
C LEU A 34 -0.82 -5.28 0.49
N VAL A 35 -0.52 -4.11 -0.08
CA VAL A 35 -0.24 -3.98 -1.53
C VAL A 35 1.04 -4.72 -1.92
N LEU A 36 2.11 -4.61 -1.12
CA LEU A 36 3.33 -5.37 -1.36
C LEU A 36 3.08 -6.89 -1.25
N PHE A 37 2.28 -7.33 -0.28
CA PHE A 37 1.89 -8.73 -0.16
C PHE A 37 1.10 -9.21 -1.38
N GLN A 38 0.16 -8.42 -1.89
CA GLN A 38 -0.57 -8.72 -3.14
C GLN A 38 0.38 -8.89 -4.32
N LEU A 39 1.30 -7.95 -4.52
CA LEU A 39 2.29 -8.05 -5.59
C LEU A 39 3.17 -9.30 -5.41
N MET A 40 3.58 -9.61 -4.18
CA MET A 40 4.36 -10.81 -3.87
C MET A 40 3.60 -12.10 -4.24
N THR A 41 2.30 -12.22 -3.93
CA THR A 41 1.52 -13.42 -4.29
C THR A 41 1.54 -13.69 -5.80
N ILE A 42 1.35 -12.65 -6.61
CA ILE A 42 1.30 -12.77 -8.07
C ILE A 42 2.69 -12.98 -8.66
N LEU A 43 3.71 -12.25 -8.21
CA LEU A 43 5.09 -12.46 -8.65
C LEU A 43 5.58 -13.87 -8.30
N PHE A 44 5.28 -14.36 -7.10
CA PHE A 44 5.62 -15.72 -6.71
C PHE A 44 4.92 -16.75 -7.61
N MET A 45 3.65 -16.53 -7.95
CA MET A 45 2.91 -17.41 -8.86
C MET A 45 3.48 -17.40 -10.28
N PHE A 46 3.87 -16.24 -10.82
CA PHE A 46 4.41 -16.11 -12.18
C PHE A 46 5.88 -16.51 -12.33
N VAL A 47 6.69 -16.33 -11.27
CA VAL A 47 8.15 -16.60 -11.29
C VAL A 47 8.47 -17.97 -10.70
N ILE A 48 7.93 -18.29 -9.53
CA ILE A 48 8.27 -19.50 -8.78
C ILE A 48 7.34 -20.64 -9.16
N VAL A 49 6.01 -20.44 -9.08
CA VAL A 49 5.01 -21.52 -9.20
C VAL A 49 4.74 -22.00 -10.64
N LYS A 50 5.64 -21.71 -11.58
CA LYS A 50 5.52 -22.28 -12.93
C LYS A 50 5.68 -23.80 -12.85
N VAL A 51 4.59 -24.52 -13.09
CA VAL A 51 4.54 -26.00 -13.05
C VAL A 51 5.61 -26.63 -13.94
N LYS A 52 5.99 -25.97 -15.04
CA LYS A 52 7.05 -26.40 -15.96
C LYS A 52 8.45 -26.38 -15.33
N THR A 53 8.70 -25.52 -14.34
CA THR A 53 9.99 -25.39 -13.66
C THR A 53 10.01 -26.09 -12.29
N LEU A 54 8.89 -26.11 -11.56
CA LEU A 54 8.81 -26.73 -10.22
C LEU A 54 8.69 -28.25 -10.21
N ALA A 55 7.98 -28.84 -11.19
CA ALA A 55 7.76 -30.28 -11.19
C ALA A 55 9.06 -31.11 -11.28
N PRO A 56 10.06 -30.72 -12.10
CA PRO A 56 11.36 -31.39 -12.12
C PRO A 56 12.14 -31.27 -10.79
N GLU A 57 12.14 -30.09 -10.16
CA GLU A 57 12.86 -29.88 -8.90
C GLU A 57 12.27 -30.71 -7.74
N PHE A 58 10.94 -30.75 -7.62
CA PHE A 58 10.29 -31.64 -6.64
C PHE A 58 10.57 -33.11 -6.92
N SER A 59 10.57 -33.52 -8.19
CA SER A 59 10.91 -34.90 -8.56
C SER A 59 12.33 -35.27 -8.12
N GLN A 60 13.29 -34.36 -8.29
CA GLN A 60 14.68 -34.59 -7.88
C GLN A 60 14.80 -34.74 -6.36
N VAL A 61 14.23 -33.80 -5.59
CA VAL A 61 14.28 -33.84 -4.12
C VAL A 61 13.56 -35.06 -3.54
N LEU A 62 12.45 -35.47 -4.14
CA LEU A 62 11.72 -36.66 -3.69
C LEU A 62 12.47 -37.94 -4.06
N ALA A 63 13.10 -38.00 -5.23
CA ALA A 63 13.97 -39.11 -5.63
C ALA A 63 15.18 -39.25 -4.69
N GLU A 64 15.81 -38.14 -4.27
CA GLU A 64 16.87 -38.12 -3.24
C GLU A 64 16.39 -38.67 -1.88
N LYS A 65 15.09 -38.53 -1.58
CA LYS A 65 14.44 -39.09 -0.39
C LYS A 65 13.86 -40.49 -0.61
N GLY A 66 14.13 -41.13 -1.76
CA GLY A 66 13.65 -42.47 -2.09
C GLY A 66 12.16 -42.56 -2.48
N VAL A 67 11.51 -41.42 -2.74
CA VAL A 67 10.10 -41.32 -3.13
C VAL A 67 10.01 -40.96 -4.61
N ASN A 68 9.65 -41.92 -5.46
CA ASN A 68 9.37 -41.66 -6.88
C ASN A 68 7.87 -41.43 -7.08
N LEU A 69 7.47 -40.15 -7.21
CA LEU A 69 6.10 -39.81 -7.55
C LEU A 69 5.92 -39.71 -9.08
N PRO A 70 4.83 -40.27 -9.64
CA PRO A 70 4.51 -40.07 -11.04
C PRO A 70 4.21 -38.59 -11.34
N ALA A 71 4.51 -38.14 -12.56
CA ALA A 71 4.34 -36.75 -12.98
C ALA A 71 2.90 -36.19 -12.85
N ALA A 72 1.90 -37.05 -12.68
CA ALA A 72 0.52 -36.65 -12.38
C ALA A 72 0.37 -36.15 -10.92
N GLU A 73 1.03 -36.81 -9.96
CA GLU A 73 0.98 -36.46 -8.54
C GLU A 73 1.76 -35.17 -8.26
N LEU A 74 2.91 -34.97 -8.91
CA LEU A 74 3.67 -33.72 -8.86
C LEU A 74 2.88 -32.52 -9.42
N ARG A 75 2.10 -32.72 -10.48
CA ARG A 75 1.18 -31.71 -11.01
C ARG A 75 0.02 -31.42 -10.04
N GLY A 76 -0.46 -32.44 -9.33
CA GLY A 76 -1.44 -32.26 -8.25
C GLY A 76 -0.90 -31.37 -7.13
N LEU A 77 0.33 -31.61 -6.68
CA LEU A 77 0.98 -30.83 -5.62
C LEU A 77 1.15 -29.35 -6.00
N THR A 78 1.67 -29.07 -7.19
CA THR A 78 1.86 -27.68 -7.68
C THR A 78 0.54 -26.93 -7.84
N ARG A 79 -0.54 -27.62 -8.22
CA ARG A 79 -1.90 -27.04 -8.28
C ARG A 79 -2.44 -26.66 -6.89
N ILE A 80 -2.22 -27.50 -5.87
CA ILE A 80 -2.65 -27.19 -4.49
C ILE A 80 -1.96 -25.94 -3.96
N VAL A 81 -0.65 -25.81 -4.18
CA VAL A 81 0.13 -24.63 -3.77
C VAL A 81 -0.39 -23.38 -4.48
N SER A 82 -0.63 -23.47 -5.79
CA SER A 82 -1.18 -22.36 -6.58
C SER A 82 -2.54 -21.91 -6.05
N HIS A 83 -3.44 -22.85 -5.77
CA HIS A 83 -4.76 -22.55 -5.21
C HIS A 83 -4.66 -21.84 -3.86
N ARG A 84 -3.74 -22.27 -2.98
CA ARG A 84 -3.56 -21.64 -1.68
C ARG A 84 -3.07 -20.19 -1.82
N ILE A 85 -2.17 -19.93 -2.75
CA ILE A 85 -1.66 -18.56 -3.01
C ILE A 85 -2.79 -17.69 -3.57
N TRP A 86 -3.63 -18.24 -4.45
CA TRP A 86 -4.80 -17.56 -4.98
C TRP A 86 -5.80 -17.19 -3.87
N ASP A 87 -6.05 -18.09 -2.90
CA ASP A 87 -6.87 -17.78 -1.72
C ASP A 87 -6.32 -16.58 -0.95
N TRP A 88 -5.01 -16.58 -0.68
CA TRP A 88 -4.35 -15.44 0.00
C TRP A 88 -4.44 -14.16 -0.81
N HIS A 89 -4.37 -14.26 -2.13
CA HIS A 89 -4.55 -13.12 -3.02
C HIS A 89 -5.95 -12.54 -2.88
N ILE A 90 -7.00 -13.37 -2.99
CA ILE A 90 -8.40 -12.95 -2.85
C ILE A 90 -8.66 -12.32 -1.48
N TRP A 91 -8.29 -13.01 -0.39
CA TRP A 91 -8.59 -12.52 0.97
C TRP A 91 -7.90 -11.20 1.27
N THR A 92 -6.65 -11.05 0.85
CA THR A 92 -5.93 -9.77 1.02
C THR A 92 -6.55 -8.67 0.16
N GLY A 93 -6.95 -8.99 -1.08
CA GLY A 93 -7.68 -8.06 -1.94
C GLY A 93 -8.99 -7.56 -1.31
N ILE A 94 -9.76 -8.45 -0.67
CA ILE A 94 -10.98 -8.08 0.07
C ILE A 94 -10.65 -7.14 1.24
N ILE A 95 -9.58 -7.40 2.00
CA ILE A 95 -9.14 -6.51 3.09
C ILE A 95 -8.79 -5.12 2.57
N ILE A 96 -8.03 -5.03 1.48
CA ILE A 96 -7.69 -3.75 0.83
C ILE A 96 -8.96 -3.04 0.36
N SER A 97 -9.92 -3.78 -0.19
CA SER A 97 -11.22 -3.24 -0.64
C SER A 97 -11.97 -2.58 0.51
N CYS A 98 -12.07 -3.25 1.66
CA CYS A 98 -12.67 -2.71 2.87
C CYS A 98 -11.95 -1.45 3.38
N LEU A 99 -10.60 -1.46 3.38
CA LEU A 99 -9.80 -0.29 3.77
C LEU A 99 -9.99 0.88 2.80
N LEU A 100 -10.05 0.62 1.50
CA LEU A 100 -10.31 1.65 0.50
C LEU A 100 -11.72 2.25 0.66
N ALA A 101 -12.73 1.41 0.87
CA ALA A 101 -14.09 1.87 1.14
C ALA A 101 -14.15 2.75 2.39
N PHE A 102 -13.52 2.32 3.50
CA PHE A 102 -13.38 3.13 4.71
C PHE A 102 -12.71 4.47 4.42
N ARG A 103 -11.62 4.48 3.63
CA ARG A 103 -10.89 5.70 3.26
C ARG A 103 -11.76 6.69 2.48
N VAL A 104 -12.59 6.18 1.57
CA VAL A 104 -13.55 6.96 0.77
C VAL A 104 -14.61 7.57 1.70
N ILE A 105 -15.21 6.76 2.59
CA ILE A 105 -16.20 7.23 3.57
C ILE A 105 -15.62 8.34 4.46
N VAL A 106 -14.42 8.13 5.01
CA VAL A 106 -13.73 9.15 5.82
C VAL A 106 -13.49 10.43 5.01
N SER A 107 -13.12 10.31 3.73
CA SER A 107 -12.89 11.46 2.85
C SER A 107 -14.16 12.30 2.65
N PHE A 108 -15.32 11.68 2.49
CA PHE A 108 -16.60 12.40 2.39
C PHE A 108 -16.99 13.12 3.68
N ARG A 109 -16.55 12.61 4.84
CA ARG A 109 -16.80 13.24 6.15
C ARG A 109 -15.85 14.40 6.48
N GLN A 110 -14.84 14.68 5.66
CA GLN A 110 -13.89 15.78 5.90
C GLN A 110 -14.55 17.15 5.62
N ARG A 111 -14.47 18.05 6.62
CA ARG A 111 -15.03 19.42 6.56
C ARG A 111 -13.95 20.47 6.23
N GLY A 112 -14.35 21.53 5.53
CA GLY A 112 -13.58 22.76 5.36
C GLY A 112 -12.17 22.59 4.76
N SER A 113 -11.17 23.16 5.43
CA SER A 113 -9.75 23.18 5.03
C SER A 113 -9.10 21.78 4.94
N GLN A 114 -9.73 20.77 5.53
CA GLN A 114 -9.25 19.39 5.45
C GLN A 114 -9.52 18.75 4.09
N ARG A 115 -10.46 19.30 3.31
CA ARG A 115 -10.80 18.80 1.98
C ARG A 115 -9.60 18.85 1.04
N THR A 116 -9.48 17.80 0.24
CA THR A 116 -8.41 17.64 -0.75
C THR A 116 -8.35 18.79 -1.76
N ALA A 117 -9.50 19.40 -2.09
CA ALA A 117 -9.58 20.58 -2.97
C ALA A 117 -8.98 21.84 -2.31
N ALA A 118 -9.32 22.12 -1.05
CA ALA A 118 -8.80 23.26 -0.30
C ALA A 118 -7.27 23.20 -0.14
N LYS A 119 -6.73 22.00 0.16
CA LYS A 119 -5.28 21.78 0.27
C LYS A 119 -4.55 21.99 -1.06
N LEU A 120 -5.16 21.60 -2.17
CA LEU A 120 -4.57 21.80 -3.49
C LEU A 120 -4.63 23.28 -3.92
N ALA A 121 -5.72 23.97 -3.60
CA ALA A 121 -5.85 25.42 -3.83
C ALA A 121 -4.78 26.20 -3.04
N ALA A 122 -4.55 25.83 -1.77
CA ALA A 122 -3.50 26.43 -0.97
C ALA A 122 -2.10 26.24 -1.58
N ILE A 123 -1.78 25.05 -2.09
CA ILE A 123 -0.49 24.78 -2.75
C ILE A 123 -0.37 25.51 -4.09
N ARG A 124 -1.45 25.60 -4.85
CA ARG A 124 -1.47 26.40 -6.09
C ARG A 124 -1.22 27.88 -5.80
N ALA A 125 -1.80 28.41 -4.73
CA ALA A 125 -1.54 29.77 -4.30
C ALA A 125 -0.08 29.99 -3.87
N ARG A 126 0.53 29.02 -3.17
CA ARG A 126 1.97 29.04 -2.83
C ARG A 126 2.87 29.06 -4.07
N GLU A 127 2.54 28.24 -5.07
CA GLU A 127 3.30 28.21 -6.33
C GLU A 127 3.13 29.49 -7.14
N ALA A 128 1.93 30.08 -7.16
CA ALA A 128 1.70 31.38 -7.79
C ALA A 128 2.50 32.51 -7.12
N ARG A 129 2.89 32.34 -5.84
CA ARG A 129 3.80 33.24 -5.12
C ARG A 129 5.28 32.93 -5.33
N GLY A 130 5.63 31.95 -6.15
CA GLY A 130 7.01 31.57 -6.42
C GLY A 130 7.72 30.85 -5.27
N GLU A 131 6.97 30.31 -4.29
CA GLU A 131 7.58 29.60 -3.17
C GLU A 131 8.33 28.35 -3.64
N ALA A 132 9.61 28.26 -3.29
CA ALA A 132 10.45 27.09 -3.57
C ALA A 132 9.81 25.82 -2.99
N GLY A 133 9.75 24.74 -3.78
CA GLY A 133 9.18 23.46 -3.38
C GLY A 133 7.64 23.32 -3.52
N ALA A 134 6.91 24.38 -3.86
CA ALA A 134 5.45 24.31 -4.02
C ALA A 134 5.01 23.41 -5.19
N SER A 135 5.74 23.43 -6.30
CA SER A 135 5.49 22.58 -7.48
C SER A 135 5.70 21.09 -7.16
N ARG A 136 6.77 20.76 -6.43
CA ARG A 136 7.02 19.39 -5.93
C ARG A 136 5.91 18.93 -5.00
N ALA A 137 5.51 19.75 -4.04
CA ALA A 137 4.40 19.43 -3.13
C ALA A 137 3.08 19.19 -3.89
N ARG A 138 2.86 19.90 -5.00
CA ARG A 138 1.73 19.63 -5.90
C ARG A 138 1.86 18.27 -6.58
N TRP A 139 3.03 17.96 -7.16
CA TRP A 139 3.28 16.68 -7.82
C TRP A 139 3.14 15.47 -6.88
N VAL A 140 3.67 15.56 -5.66
CA VAL A 140 3.50 14.52 -4.63
C VAL A 140 2.01 14.30 -4.30
N ARG A 141 1.20 15.36 -4.27
CA ARG A 141 -0.25 15.21 -4.07
C ARG A 141 -0.96 14.63 -5.28
N TYR A 142 -0.50 14.91 -6.50
CA TYR A 142 -1.04 14.28 -7.69
C TYR A 142 -0.69 12.81 -7.78
N SER A 143 0.55 12.42 -7.47
CA SER A 143 0.95 11.01 -7.43
C SER A 143 0.14 10.24 -6.39
N TYR A 144 -0.09 10.82 -5.20
CA TYR A 144 -1.00 10.25 -4.20
C TYR A 144 -2.40 9.99 -4.78
N ARG A 145 -3.00 10.96 -5.48
CA ARG A 145 -4.34 10.77 -6.08
C ARG A 145 -4.33 9.73 -7.19
N ALA A 146 -3.31 9.75 -8.05
CA ALA A 146 -3.15 8.79 -9.13
C ALA A 146 -3.09 7.36 -8.57
N PHE A 147 -2.33 7.14 -7.48
CA PHE A 147 -2.29 5.86 -6.80
C PHE A 147 -3.66 5.39 -6.33
N TYR A 148 -4.45 6.25 -5.69
CA TYR A 148 -5.80 5.85 -5.23
C TYR A 148 -6.75 5.54 -6.38
N ILE A 149 -6.60 6.19 -7.54
CA ILE A 149 -7.39 5.88 -8.74
C ILE A 149 -6.98 4.52 -9.29
N ILE A 150 -5.68 4.28 -9.46
CA ILE A 150 -5.14 2.99 -9.92
C ILE A 150 -5.57 1.88 -8.97
N LEU A 151 -5.44 2.09 -7.65
CA LEU A 151 -5.86 1.14 -6.63
C LEU A 151 -7.37 0.88 -6.66
N ALA A 152 -8.19 1.91 -6.90
CA ALA A 152 -9.63 1.74 -7.03
C ALA A 152 -10.00 0.89 -8.25
N VAL A 153 -9.36 1.14 -9.41
CA VAL A 153 -9.57 0.30 -10.61
C VAL A 153 -9.16 -1.15 -10.33
N MET A 154 -8.00 -1.36 -9.70
CA MET A 154 -7.51 -2.68 -9.30
C MET A 154 -8.50 -3.41 -8.37
N VAL A 155 -8.99 -2.72 -7.34
CA VAL A 155 -9.95 -3.28 -6.37
C VAL A 155 -11.29 -3.60 -7.04
N VAL A 156 -11.84 -2.69 -7.84
CA VAL A 156 -13.14 -2.91 -8.48
C VAL A 156 -13.07 -4.10 -9.43
N THR A 157 -12.04 -4.15 -10.28
CA THR A 157 -11.84 -5.28 -11.20
C THR A 157 -11.60 -6.59 -10.44
N GLY A 158 -10.82 -6.58 -9.35
CA GLY A 158 -10.61 -7.76 -8.52
C GLY A 158 -11.89 -8.26 -7.86
N LEU A 159 -12.75 -7.36 -7.36
CA LEU A 159 -14.05 -7.74 -6.81
C LEU A 159 -14.98 -8.32 -7.87
N VAL A 160 -14.95 -7.81 -9.11
CA VAL A 160 -15.71 -8.40 -10.22
C VAL A 160 -15.30 -9.86 -10.45
N LEU A 161 -14.00 -10.16 -10.39
CA LEU A 161 -13.49 -11.53 -10.52
C LEU A 161 -13.84 -12.42 -9.33
N VAL A 162 -13.88 -11.88 -8.12
CA VAL A 162 -14.31 -12.62 -6.92
C VAL A 162 -15.80 -12.99 -6.98
N PHE A 163 -16.63 -12.14 -7.57
CA PHE A 163 -18.08 -12.36 -7.72
C PHE A 163 -18.47 -12.70 -9.16
N GLU A 164 -17.59 -13.41 -9.88
CA GLU A 164 -17.75 -13.69 -11.31
C GLU A 164 -19.08 -14.39 -11.66
N ASP A 165 -19.59 -15.26 -10.78
CA ASP A 165 -20.87 -15.95 -10.93
C ASP A 165 -22.06 -14.99 -11.13
N TYR A 166 -21.96 -13.77 -10.59
CA TYR A 166 -23.01 -12.74 -10.70
C TYR A 166 -22.71 -11.68 -11.76
N LEU A 167 -21.46 -11.60 -12.23
CA LEU A 167 -20.94 -10.54 -13.09
C LEU A 167 -20.31 -11.08 -14.38
N GLU A 168 -20.72 -12.28 -14.79
CA GLU A 168 -20.19 -13.00 -15.94
C GLU A 168 -20.05 -12.15 -17.22
N PRO A 169 -20.99 -11.26 -17.59
CA PRO A 169 -20.86 -10.46 -18.82
C PRO A 169 -19.65 -9.52 -18.86
N ILE A 170 -19.07 -9.18 -17.71
CA ILE A 170 -17.95 -8.23 -17.60
C ILE A 170 -16.65 -8.89 -17.10
N LYS A 171 -16.64 -10.20 -16.84
CA LYS A 171 -15.51 -10.88 -16.20
C LYS A 171 -14.22 -10.80 -17.03
N GLU A 172 -14.29 -11.07 -18.34
CA GLU A 172 -13.11 -11.09 -19.23
C GLU A 172 -12.48 -9.70 -19.37
N VAL A 173 -13.33 -8.66 -19.45
CA VAL A 173 -12.88 -7.26 -19.47
C VAL A 173 -12.25 -6.89 -18.13
N ALA A 174 -12.87 -7.30 -17.01
CA ALA A 174 -12.32 -7.03 -15.68
C ALA A 174 -10.97 -7.73 -15.48
N GLU A 175 -10.82 -8.99 -15.91
CA GLU A 175 -9.57 -9.76 -15.84
C GLU A 175 -8.46 -9.04 -16.60
N THR A 176 -8.75 -8.65 -17.84
CA THR A 176 -7.80 -7.92 -18.68
C THR A 176 -7.37 -6.61 -18.01
N ILE A 177 -8.32 -5.81 -17.53
CA ILE A 177 -7.99 -4.55 -16.85
C ILE A 177 -7.21 -4.81 -15.56
N HIS A 178 -7.57 -5.83 -14.78
CA HIS A 178 -6.90 -6.19 -13.54
C HIS A 178 -5.43 -6.54 -13.78
N GLU A 179 -5.17 -7.40 -14.78
CA GLU A 179 -3.81 -7.79 -15.18
C GLU A 179 -3.00 -6.57 -15.63
N TYR A 180 -3.53 -5.73 -16.52
CA TYR A 180 -2.80 -4.56 -16.99
C TYR A 180 -2.57 -3.51 -15.89
N THR A 181 -3.55 -3.35 -14.99
CA THR A 181 -3.45 -2.41 -13.86
C THR A 181 -2.33 -2.83 -12.90
N MET A 182 -2.00 -4.13 -12.81
CA MET A 182 -0.88 -4.61 -11.99
C MET A 182 0.43 -3.96 -12.39
N TYR A 183 0.71 -3.85 -13.70
CA TYR A 183 1.93 -3.20 -14.18
C TYR A 183 1.97 -1.71 -13.83
N ALA A 184 0.82 -1.03 -13.84
CA ALA A 184 0.72 0.36 -13.38
C ALA A 184 0.99 0.49 -11.87
N VAL A 185 0.50 -0.45 -11.05
CA VAL A 185 0.82 -0.52 -9.61
C VAL A 185 2.30 -0.74 -9.39
N ILE A 186 2.93 -1.70 -10.09
CA ILE A 186 4.37 -1.98 -10.00
C ILE A 186 5.17 -0.73 -10.36
N ALA A 187 4.87 -0.09 -11.50
CA ALA A 187 5.54 1.13 -11.93
C ALA A 187 5.40 2.26 -10.90
N PHE A 188 4.21 2.43 -10.32
CA PHE A 188 3.99 3.41 -9.26
C PHE A 188 4.83 3.10 -8.01
N VAL A 189 4.86 1.84 -7.55
CA VAL A 189 5.64 1.44 -6.36
C VAL A 189 7.13 1.72 -6.57
N VAL A 190 7.69 1.35 -7.73
CA VAL A 190 9.08 1.64 -8.07
C VAL A 190 9.35 3.14 -8.09
N ALA A 191 8.51 3.91 -8.80
CA ALA A 191 8.65 5.37 -8.87
C ALA A 191 8.53 6.03 -7.48
N HIS A 192 7.64 5.52 -6.62
CA HIS A 192 7.47 5.99 -5.25
C HIS A 192 8.73 5.76 -4.42
N ILE A 193 9.29 4.54 -4.45
CA ILE A 193 10.51 4.19 -3.71
C ILE A 193 11.70 5.03 -4.18
N VAL A 194 11.90 5.15 -5.50
CA VAL A 194 12.96 5.99 -6.08
C VAL A 194 12.78 7.45 -5.68
N GLY A 195 11.55 7.96 -5.72
CA GLY A 195 11.23 9.33 -5.30
C GLY A 195 11.57 9.60 -3.83
N VAL A 196 11.21 8.65 -2.95
CA VAL A 196 11.51 8.74 -1.50
C VAL A 196 13.02 8.65 -1.26
N PHE A 197 13.71 7.71 -1.91
CA PHE A 197 15.16 7.58 -1.77
C PHE A 197 15.89 8.84 -2.23
N ARG A 198 15.51 9.37 -3.40
CA ARG A 198 16.06 10.63 -3.90
C ARG A 198 15.81 11.78 -2.92
N SER A 199 14.59 11.90 -2.37
CA SER A 199 14.31 12.97 -1.41
C SER A 199 15.15 12.83 -0.15
N GLU A 200 15.32 11.62 0.37
CA GLU A 200 16.09 11.33 1.58
C GLU A 200 17.57 11.71 1.42
N VAL A 201 18.16 11.47 0.24
CA VAL A 201 19.59 11.71 -0.02
C VAL A 201 19.89 13.16 -0.41
N THR A 202 18.95 13.87 -1.06
CA THR A 202 19.25 15.17 -1.68
C THR A 202 18.51 16.34 -1.07
N ASP A 203 17.20 16.22 -0.91
CA ASP A 203 16.32 17.38 -0.78
C ASP A 203 15.78 17.55 0.65
N GLU A 204 15.40 16.45 1.29
CA GLU A 204 14.71 16.41 2.58
C GLU A 204 15.16 15.16 3.36
N PRO A 205 16.32 15.18 4.06
CA PRO A 205 16.73 14.05 4.89
C PRO A 205 15.75 13.82 6.05
N GLY A 206 15.50 12.56 6.39
CA GLY A 206 14.59 12.16 7.47
C GLY A 206 13.12 11.96 7.07
N VAL A 207 12.79 11.90 5.77
CA VAL A 207 11.41 11.65 5.29
C VAL A 207 10.93 10.27 5.72
N VAL A 208 11.77 9.25 5.57
CA VAL A 208 11.44 7.88 5.98
C VAL A 208 11.32 7.80 7.51
N SER A 209 12.28 8.39 8.22
CA SER A 209 12.28 8.47 9.68
C SER A 209 10.99 9.13 10.20
N ALA A 210 10.58 10.25 9.60
CA ALA A 210 9.36 10.96 9.95
C ALA A 210 8.08 10.12 9.68
N MET A 211 8.10 9.24 8.68
CA MET A 211 7.01 8.30 8.41
C MET A 211 6.95 7.14 9.41
N ILE A 212 8.04 6.86 10.14
CA ILE A 212 8.10 5.84 11.19
C ILE A 212 7.77 6.46 12.55
N ASN A 213 8.51 7.48 12.99
CA ASN A 213 8.43 8.04 14.35
C ASN A 213 7.48 9.26 14.50
N GLY A 214 7.02 9.83 13.38
CA GLY A 214 6.11 10.98 13.33
C GLY A 214 6.78 12.30 12.97
N GLY A 215 8.12 12.35 12.88
CA GLY A 215 8.92 13.54 12.66
C GLY A 215 8.94 14.47 13.87
N GLU A 216 9.77 15.51 13.80
CA GLU A 216 9.75 16.57 14.79
C GLU A 216 8.38 17.27 14.83
N PRO A 217 7.96 17.80 15.99
CA PRO A 217 6.76 18.61 16.08
C PRO A 217 6.85 19.74 15.08
N ALA A 218 5.74 20.07 14.41
CA ALA A 218 5.71 21.24 13.56
C ALA A 218 5.89 22.48 14.47
N GLU A 219 7.11 23.00 14.57
CA GLU A 219 7.33 24.32 15.16
C GLU A 219 6.60 25.35 14.30
N GLY A 220 5.58 25.99 14.89
CA GLY A 220 4.99 27.25 14.43
C GLY A 220 4.52 27.32 12.97
N VAL A 221 3.25 26.99 12.72
CA VAL A 221 2.42 27.75 11.77
C VAL A 221 1.33 28.46 12.58
#